data_AF-A0A657B1F1-F1
#
_entry.id   AF-A0A657B1F1-F1
#
_cell.length_a   1.000
_cell.length_b   1.000
_cell.length_c   1.000
_cell.angle_alpha   90.00
_cell.angle_beta   90.00
_cell.angle_gamma   90.00
#
_symmetry.space_group_name_H-M   'P 1'
#
loop_
_entity.id
_entity.type
_entity.pdbx_description
1 polymer ?
#
loop_
_entity_poly.entity_id
_entity_poly.type
_entity_poly.pdbx_seq_one_letter_code
_entity_poly.pdbx_strand_id
1 'polypeptide(L)'
;MFNTTAKAEVTITEITPIQFPDAVLNPSKTARLRVTWKGQLRNVRNTQVLGDVYNEAEFLVTSDTNNLITVDMTSVGDVPGVILKTFQFRYKNETYTKFPVTGLANPGVDGEIVQVGMRIQYTKNTSTGGITPSYDITITEEEPIVVP
;
A
#
# COMPACT_ATOMS: atom_id res chain seq x y z
N MET A 1 21.12 -31.51 -18.36
CA MET A 1 20.56 -30.26 -18.91
C MET A 1 19.83 -29.57 -17.78
N PHE A 2 20.25 -28.37 -17.39
CA PHE A 2 19.52 -27.59 -16.38
C PHE A 2 18.43 -26.82 -17.11
N ASN A 3 17.17 -27.23 -16.88
CA ASN A 3 16.01 -26.57 -17.45
C ASN A 3 15.56 -25.52 -16.43
N THR A 4 16.21 -24.36 -16.40
CA THR A 4 15.76 -23.23 -15.59
C THR A 4 14.62 -22.53 -16.32
N THR A 5 13.40 -23.00 -16.08
CA THR A 5 12.18 -22.29 -16.45
C THR A 5 12.01 -21.14 -15.46
N ALA A 6 12.49 -19.95 -15.79
CA ALA A 6 12.10 -18.74 -15.07
C ALA A 6 10.66 -18.41 -15.50
N LYS A 7 9.70 -18.72 -14.63
CA LYS A 7 8.30 -18.28 -14.77
C LYS A 7 8.13 -16.95 -14.05
N ALA A 8 7.32 -16.05 -14.61
CA ALA A 8 7.04 -14.77 -13.98
C ALA A 8 6.14 -15.02 -12.75
N GLU A 9 6.73 -14.79 -11.58
CA GLU A 9 6.30 -15.34 -10.30
C GLU A 9 5.00 -14.68 -9.77
N VAL A 10 4.93 -13.35 -9.76
CA VAL A 10 3.74 -12.60 -9.33
C VAL A 10 3.51 -11.41 -10.25
N THR A 11 2.25 -11.16 -10.62
CA THR A 11 1.85 -9.93 -11.33
C THR A 11 0.98 -9.07 -10.43
N ILE A 12 1.25 -7.76 -10.44
CA ILE A 12 0.48 -6.74 -9.70
C ILE A 12 -0.10 -5.77 -10.73
N THR A 13 -1.42 -5.68 -10.79
CA THR A 13 -2.13 -4.74 -11.67
C THR A 13 -2.88 -3.73 -10.82
N GLU A 14 -2.57 -2.44 -10.96
CA GLU A 14 -3.33 -1.38 -10.30
C GLU A 14 -4.70 -1.21 -10.96
N ILE A 15 -5.76 -1.30 -10.17
CA ILE A 15 -7.15 -1.08 -10.60
C ILE A 15 -7.55 0.35 -10.27
N THR A 16 -7.24 0.79 -9.05
CA THR A 16 -7.53 2.14 -8.59
C THR A 16 -6.37 2.62 -7.73
N PRO A 17 -5.77 3.78 -8.03
CA PRO A 17 -4.69 4.34 -7.23
C PRO A 17 -5.23 4.88 -5.91
N ILE A 18 -4.40 4.93 -4.88
CA ILE A 18 -4.80 5.56 -3.61
C ILE A 18 -4.92 7.08 -3.84
N GLN A 19 -6.00 7.67 -3.33
CA GLN A 19 -6.18 9.12 -3.38
C GLN A 19 -6.36 9.68 -1.98
N PHE A 20 -5.57 10.71 -1.67
CA PHE A 20 -5.75 11.52 -0.48
C PHE A 20 -6.58 12.76 -0.82
N PRO A 21 -7.41 13.25 0.10
CA PRO A 21 -8.14 14.48 -0.15
C PRO A 21 -7.19 15.67 -0.14
N ASP A 22 -7.58 16.75 -0.82
CA ASP A 22 -6.93 18.04 -0.63
C ASP A 22 -7.14 18.51 0.82
N ALA A 23 -6.16 19.22 1.35
CA ALA A 23 -6.24 19.66 2.74
C ALA A 23 -5.47 20.95 3.00
N VAL A 24 -6.04 21.80 3.86
CA VAL A 24 -5.38 22.98 4.43
C VAL A 24 -4.83 22.63 5.79
N LEU A 25 -3.51 22.62 5.86
CA LEU A 25 -2.74 22.21 7.04
C LEU A 25 -2.49 23.42 7.94
N ASN A 26 -2.38 23.21 9.26
CA ASN A 26 -1.82 24.22 10.15
C ASN A 26 -0.29 24.21 10.05
N PRO A 27 0.37 25.23 9.45
CA PRO A 27 1.81 25.19 9.17
C PRO A 27 2.68 25.16 10.45
N SER A 28 2.13 25.59 11.59
CA SER A 28 2.84 25.55 12.88
C SER A 28 2.84 24.17 13.56
N LYS A 29 2.06 23.20 13.05
CA LYS A 29 1.85 21.88 13.71
C LYS A 29 1.95 20.73 12.72
N THR A 30 2.30 19.54 13.21
CA THR A 30 2.14 18.31 12.43
C THR A 30 0.67 18.00 12.22
N ALA A 31 0.29 17.76 10.97
CA ALA A 31 -1.03 17.33 10.57
C ALA A 31 -1.03 15.86 10.16
N ARG A 32 -2.19 15.21 10.28
CA ARG A 32 -2.35 13.81 9.89
C ARG A 32 -3.78 13.51 9.45
N LEU A 33 -3.91 12.59 8.50
CA LEU A 33 -5.16 11.95 8.10
C LEU A 33 -4.86 10.51 7.63
N ARG A 34 -5.85 9.63 7.65
CA ARG A 34 -5.72 8.25 7.19
C ARG A 34 -6.85 7.92 6.24
N VAL A 35 -6.52 7.43 5.06
CA VAL A 35 -7.46 6.72 4.19
C VAL A 35 -7.32 5.24 4.52
N THR A 36 -8.40 4.65 5.01
CA THR A 36 -8.44 3.22 5.35
C THR A 36 -8.59 2.37 4.11
N TRP A 37 -8.34 1.06 4.22
CA TRP A 37 -8.58 0.10 3.14
C TRP A 37 -10.06 0.01 2.68
N LYS A 38 -11.00 0.63 3.41
CA LYS A 38 -12.42 0.74 3.03
C LYS A 38 -12.77 2.06 2.34
N GLY A 39 -11.77 2.82 1.90
CA GLY A 39 -12.00 4.15 1.34
C GLY A 39 -12.53 5.17 2.34
N GLN A 40 -12.39 4.94 3.65
CA GLN A 40 -12.88 5.86 4.68
C GLN A 40 -11.77 6.76 5.21
N LEU A 41 -12.09 8.04 5.41
CA LEU A 41 -11.21 8.97 6.10
C LEU A 41 -11.31 8.82 7.63
N ARG A 42 -10.18 8.70 8.32
CA ARG A 42 -10.08 8.63 9.79
C ARG A 42 -8.90 9.42 10.33
N ASN A 43 -8.93 9.72 11.63
CA ASN A 43 -7.82 10.32 12.38
C ASN A 43 -7.33 11.68 11.86
N VAL A 44 -8.24 12.49 11.29
CA VAL A 44 -7.98 13.86 10.84
C VAL A 44 -7.61 14.72 12.04
N ARG A 45 -6.43 15.37 12.01
CA ARG A 45 -5.96 16.25 13.09
C ARG A 45 -5.08 17.37 12.55
N ASN A 46 -5.27 18.58 13.09
CA ASN A 46 -4.50 19.79 12.75
C ASN A 46 -4.52 20.13 11.24
N THR A 47 -5.55 19.67 10.55
CA THR A 47 -5.80 19.90 9.13
C THR A 47 -7.30 20.01 8.89
N GLN A 48 -7.67 20.83 7.91
CA GLN A 48 -9.02 20.89 7.36
C GLN A 48 -9.01 20.22 6.00
N VAL A 49 -9.89 19.23 5.83
CA VAL A 49 -10.06 18.52 4.56
C VAL A 49 -10.85 19.42 3.62
N LEU A 50 -10.34 19.63 2.41
CA LEU A 50 -11.01 20.35 1.34
C LEU A 50 -11.47 19.32 0.30
N GLY A 51 -12.78 19.14 0.18
CA GLY A 51 -13.37 18.19 -0.76
C GLY A 51 -13.47 16.77 -0.21
N ASP A 52 -14.21 15.94 -0.96
CA ASP A 52 -14.66 14.62 -0.52
C ASP A 52 -14.09 13.49 -1.40
N VAL A 53 -13.13 13.81 -2.28
CA VAL A 53 -12.52 12.83 -3.19
C VAL A 53 -11.30 12.20 -2.53
N TYR A 54 -11.46 10.96 -2.08
CA TYR A 54 -10.42 10.10 -1.55
C TYR A 54 -10.86 8.63 -1.63
N ASN A 55 -9.91 7.72 -1.80
CA ASN A 55 -10.19 6.29 -1.89
C ASN A 55 -8.94 5.46 -1.52
N GLU A 56 -9.18 4.21 -1.15
CA GLU A 56 -8.18 3.16 -1.03
C GLU A 56 -7.55 2.85 -2.39
N ALA A 57 -6.33 2.32 -2.39
CA ALA A 57 -5.81 1.68 -3.60
C ALA A 57 -6.37 0.26 -3.72
N GLU A 58 -6.66 -0.18 -4.94
CA GLU A 58 -7.03 -1.55 -5.27
C GLU A 58 -6.08 -2.12 -6.31
N PHE A 59 -5.60 -3.33 -6.07
CA PHE A 59 -4.76 -4.07 -7.01
C PHE A 59 -5.31 -5.48 -7.24
N LEU A 60 -5.17 -5.97 -8.47
CA LEU A 60 -5.29 -7.40 -8.78
C LEU A 60 -3.91 -8.01 -8.70
N VAL A 61 -3.72 -8.98 -7.80
CA VAL A 61 -2.48 -9.74 -7.67
C VAL A 61 -2.74 -11.15 -8.21
N THR A 62 -1.94 -11.62 -9.17
CA THR A 62 -2.02 -12.99 -9.71
C THR A 62 -0.67 -13.68 -9.56
N SER A 63 -0.68 -15.01 -9.46
CA SER A 63 0.53 -15.84 -9.48
C SER A 63 0.25 -17.10 -10.29
N ASP A 64 1.25 -17.59 -11.02
CA ASP A 64 1.17 -18.82 -11.81
C ASP A 64 1.79 -20.05 -11.13
N THR A 65 2.17 -19.91 -9.85
CA THR A 65 2.71 -20.99 -9.01
C THR A 65 1.79 -21.34 -7.84
N ASN A 66 2.26 -22.21 -6.94
CA ASN A 66 1.57 -22.54 -5.70
C ASN A 66 2.34 -22.06 -4.45
N ASN A 67 3.38 -21.24 -4.63
CA ASN A 67 4.22 -20.77 -3.53
C ASN A 67 3.47 -19.74 -2.68
N LEU A 68 3.81 -19.66 -1.40
CA LEU A 68 3.35 -18.57 -0.55
C LEU A 68 3.94 -17.24 -1.05
N ILE A 69 3.31 -16.13 -0.72
CA ILE A 69 3.82 -14.79 -1.06
C ILE A 69 4.24 -14.02 0.18
N THR A 70 5.28 -13.21 0.00
CA THR A 70 5.66 -12.13 0.90
C THR A 70 5.25 -10.80 0.30
N VAL A 71 4.68 -9.92 1.12
CA VAL A 71 4.31 -8.56 0.74
C VAL A 71 5.09 -7.58 1.60
N ASP A 72 5.74 -6.60 0.99
CA ASP A 72 6.36 -5.48 1.66
C ASP A 72 5.81 -4.14 1.12
N MET A 73 5.74 -3.14 2.00
CA MET A 73 5.22 -1.82 1.66
C MET A 73 6.08 -0.75 2.30
N THR A 74 6.59 0.17 1.48
CA THR A 74 7.48 1.23 1.94
C THR A 74 7.06 2.60 1.39
N SER A 75 7.39 3.66 2.13
CA SER A 75 7.18 5.04 1.69
C SER A 75 8.38 5.48 0.86
N VAL A 76 8.17 6.02 -0.33
CA VAL A 76 9.25 6.53 -1.19
C VAL A 76 9.86 7.82 -0.61
N GLY A 77 9.04 8.67 0.02
CA GLY A 77 9.52 9.91 0.62
C GLY A 77 9.90 10.99 -0.42
N ASP A 78 9.24 10.93 -1.56
CA ASP A 78 9.40 11.82 -2.72
C ASP A 78 8.87 13.24 -2.49
N VAL A 79 7.91 13.42 -1.58
CA VAL A 79 7.35 14.73 -1.25
C VAL A 79 7.93 15.28 0.05
N PRO A 80 8.69 16.40 0.02
CA PRO A 80 9.29 17.01 1.20
C PRO A 80 8.26 17.33 2.30
N GLY A 81 8.57 16.86 3.51
CA GLY A 81 7.71 17.09 4.67
C GLY A 81 6.48 16.18 4.76
N VAL A 82 6.26 15.29 3.80
CA VAL A 82 5.19 14.29 3.82
C VAL A 82 5.78 12.93 4.17
N ILE A 83 5.09 12.19 5.05
CA ILE A 83 5.49 10.83 5.42
C ILE A 83 4.29 9.91 5.35
N LEU A 84 4.38 8.86 4.55
CA LEU A 84 3.42 7.77 4.55
C LEU A 84 3.78 6.77 5.65
N LYS A 85 2.80 6.43 6.48
CA LYS A 85 2.97 5.51 7.62
C LYS A 85 1.73 4.68 7.82
N THR A 86 1.87 3.61 8.61
CA THR A 86 0.75 2.74 9.00
C THR A 86 -0.02 2.26 7.77
N PHE A 87 0.71 1.67 6.82
CA PHE A 87 0.14 0.93 5.71
C PHE A 87 -0.82 -0.15 6.24
N GLN A 88 -1.87 -0.38 5.47
CA GLN A 88 -2.89 -1.40 5.71
C GLN A 88 -3.05 -2.15 4.39
N PHE A 89 -2.71 -3.42 4.39
CA PHE A 89 -2.90 -4.30 3.24
C PHE A 89 -4.00 -5.32 3.60
N ARG A 90 -5.10 -5.30 2.85
CA ARG A 90 -6.21 -6.24 3.02
C ARG A 90 -6.07 -7.34 1.97
N TYR A 91 -5.95 -8.58 2.43
CA TYR A 91 -5.82 -9.77 1.58
C TYR A 91 -6.62 -10.92 2.18
N LYS A 92 -7.47 -11.59 1.39
CA LYS A 92 -8.32 -12.73 1.82
C LYS A 92 -9.02 -12.51 3.17
N ASN A 93 -9.63 -11.34 3.32
CA ASN A 93 -10.32 -10.95 4.55
C ASN A 93 -9.45 -10.85 5.83
N GLU A 94 -8.14 -10.66 5.69
CA GLU A 94 -7.23 -10.27 6.77
C GLU A 94 -6.57 -8.92 6.48
N THR A 95 -6.33 -8.11 7.52
CA THR A 95 -5.68 -6.80 7.38
C THR A 95 -4.32 -6.83 8.06
N TYR A 96 -3.28 -6.64 7.26
CA TYR A 96 -1.90 -6.61 7.70
C TYR A 96 -1.44 -5.15 7.83
N THR A 97 -0.75 -4.84 8.92
CA THR A 97 -0.25 -3.47 9.20
C THR A 97 1.23 -3.44 9.61
N LYS A 98 1.91 -4.58 9.50
CA LYS A 98 3.33 -4.76 9.79
C LYS A 98 3.92 -5.44 8.56
N PHE A 99 4.99 -4.86 8.03
CA PHE A 99 5.64 -5.31 6.80
C PHE A 99 7.14 -5.51 7.06
N PRO A 100 7.78 -6.49 6.40
CA PRO A 100 7.18 -7.43 5.46
C PRO A 100 6.21 -8.41 6.16
N VAL A 101 5.18 -8.84 5.43
CA VAL A 101 4.30 -9.94 5.85
C VAL A 101 4.61 -11.14 4.98
N THR A 102 4.94 -12.26 5.61
CA THR A 102 5.34 -13.51 4.97
C THR A 102 4.29 -14.59 5.19
N GLY A 103 4.36 -15.66 4.42
CA GLY A 103 3.52 -16.85 4.53
C GLY A 103 2.09 -16.62 4.06
N LEU A 104 1.84 -15.60 3.24
CA LEU A 104 0.50 -15.36 2.71
C LEU A 104 0.17 -16.42 1.67
N ALA A 105 -1.08 -16.87 1.67
CA ALA A 105 -1.55 -17.83 0.67
C ALA A 105 -1.33 -17.28 -0.75
N ASN A 106 -1.07 -18.17 -1.71
CA ASN A 106 -0.95 -17.80 -3.11
C ASN A 106 -2.27 -17.19 -3.63
N PRO A 107 -2.25 -16.11 -4.44
CA PRO A 107 -3.44 -15.50 -5.03
C PRO A 107 -4.04 -16.28 -6.20
N GLY A 108 -3.32 -17.25 -6.76
CA GLY A 108 -3.72 -18.06 -7.89
C GLY A 108 -3.69 -17.32 -9.23
N VAL A 109 -3.97 -18.07 -10.30
CA VAL A 109 -3.99 -17.57 -11.67
C VAL A 109 -5.16 -16.63 -11.94
N ASP A 110 -6.29 -16.86 -11.27
CA ASP A 110 -7.48 -15.99 -11.34
C ASP A 110 -7.28 -14.69 -10.52
N GLY A 111 -6.30 -14.70 -9.61
CA GLY A 111 -5.89 -13.58 -8.80
C GLY A 111 -6.77 -13.29 -7.59
N GLU A 112 -6.27 -12.39 -6.76
CA GLU A 112 -6.96 -11.86 -5.58
C GLU A 112 -6.95 -10.34 -5.64
N ILE A 113 -8.10 -9.74 -5.32
CA ILE A 113 -8.20 -8.28 -5.14
C ILE A 113 -7.66 -7.92 -3.77
N VAL A 114 -6.73 -6.99 -3.74
CA VAL A 114 -6.13 -6.47 -2.51
C VAL A 114 -6.42 -4.99 -2.36
N GLN A 115 -6.70 -4.58 -1.13
CA GLN A 115 -7.07 -3.21 -0.82
C GLN A 115 -6.02 -2.59 0.09
N VAL A 116 -5.55 -1.41 -0.27
CA VAL A 116 -4.47 -0.70 0.41
C VAL A 116 -4.98 0.60 0.99
N GLY A 117 -4.83 0.74 2.30
CA GLY A 117 -5.00 2.00 3.02
C GLY A 117 -3.69 2.44 3.65
N MET A 118 -3.56 3.73 3.97
CA MET A 118 -2.39 4.23 4.70
C MET A 118 -2.67 5.59 5.35
N ARG A 119 -1.81 5.96 6.30
CA ARG A 119 -1.84 7.27 6.96
C ARG A 119 -0.81 8.19 6.33
N ILE A 120 -1.25 9.37 5.93
CA ILE A 120 -0.36 10.47 5.57
C ILE A 120 -0.13 11.37 6.79
N GLN A 121 1.13 11.70 7.01
CA GLN A 121 1.57 12.63 8.05
C GLN A 121 2.31 13.79 7.39
N TYR A 122 1.80 15.00 7.60
CA TYR A 122 2.39 16.24 7.11
C TYR A 122 3.18 16.89 8.25
N THR A 123 4.44 17.18 8.01
CA THR A 123 5.31 17.92 8.94
C THR A 123 5.12 19.43 8.79
N LYS A 124 5.66 20.21 9.74
CA LYS A 124 5.58 21.68 9.75
C LYS A 124 6.19 22.37 8.52
N ASN A 125 7.02 21.67 7.76
CA ASN A 125 7.70 22.21 6.58
C ASN A 125 6.99 21.86 5.27
N THR A 126 5.85 21.18 5.33
CA THR A 126 5.13 20.76 4.13
C THR A 126 4.48 21.96 3.46
N SER A 127 4.65 22.09 2.15
CA SER A 127 3.94 23.10 1.35
C SER A 127 2.43 22.82 1.33
N THR A 128 1.63 23.86 1.27
CA THR A 128 0.18 23.77 1.07
C THR A 128 -0.12 23.51 -0.41
N GLY A 129 -1.13 22.68 -0.71
CA GLY A 129 -1.56 22.36 -2.07
C GLY A 129 -1.78 20.86 -2.27
N GLY A 130 -2.03 20.46 -3.52
CA GLY A 130 -2.15 19.06 -3.90
C GLY A 130 -0.84 18.31 -3.61
N ILE A 131 -0.95 17.20 -2.87
CA ILE A 131 0.18 16.38 -2.43
C ILE A 131 -0.08 14.95 -2.90
N THR A 132 0.82 14.43 -3.74
CA THR A 132 0.75 13.10 -4.34
C THR A 132 1.97 12.29 -3.95
N PRO A 133 2.04 11.76 -2.71
CA PRO A 133 3.18 11.00 -2.25
C PRO A 133 3.16 9.57 -2.81
N SER A 134 4.34 9.05 -3.12
CA SER A 134 4.49 7.71 -3.68
C SER A 134 4.86 6.68 -2.60
N TYR A 135 4.49 5.43 -2.86
CA TYR A 135 4.85 4.27 -2.04
C TYR A 135 5.19 3.10 -2.97
N ASP A 136 6.03 2.20 -2.48
CA ASP A 136 6.33 0.95 -3.17
C ASP A 136 5.52 -0.18 -2.52
N ILE A 137 4.96 -1.04 -3.37
CA ILE A 137 4.42 -2.35 -2.99
C ILE A 137 5.24 -3.41 -3.71
N THR A 138 5.87 -4.28 -2.92
CA THR A 138 6.67 -5.40 -3.42
C THR A 138 5.97 -6.68 -3.02
N ILE A 139 5.67 -7.52 -4.00
CA ILE A 139 5.13 -8.87 -3.77
C ILE A 139 6.08 -9.87 -4.43
N THR A 140 6.59 -10.79 -3.63
CA THR A 140 7.50 -11.86 -4.07
C THR A 140 6.92 -13.19 -3.65
N GLU A 141 7.14 -14.26 -4.42
CA GLU A 141 6.90 -15.59 -3.87
C GLU A 141 8.05 -16.01 -2.97
N GLU A 142 7.73 -16.94 -2.09
CA GLU A 142 8.68 -17.60 -1.23
C GLU A 142 9.25 -18.80 -1.95
N GLU A 143 10.57 -18.98 -1.86
CA GLU A 143 11.21 -20.17 -2.40
C GLU A 143 10.60 -21.43 -1.79
N PRO A 144 10.36 -22.48 -2.59
CA PRO A 144 9.86 -23.74 -2.07
C PRO A 144 10.86 -24.31 -1.06
N ILE A 145 10.35 -24.74 0.10
CA ILE A 145 11.18 -25.43 1.10
C ILE A 145 11.69 -26.73 0.48
N VAL A 146 12.95 -26.74 0.04
CA VAL A 146 13.62 -27.96 -0.39
C VAL A 146 14.01 -28.72 0.87
N VAL A 147 13.20 -29.71 1.25
CA VAL A 147 13.58 -30.65 2.31
C VAL A 147 14.67 -31.57 1.74
N PRO A 148 15.88 -31.62 2.32
CA PRO A 148 16.98 -32.46 1.85
C PRO A 148 16.71 -33.96 2.02
#